data_AF-A0A8W8M092-F1
#
_entry.id   AF-A0A8W8M092-F1
#
_cell.length_a   1.000
_cell.length_b   1.000
_cell.length_c   1.000
_cell.angle_alpha   90.00
_cell.angle_beta   90.00
_cell.angle_gamma   90.00
#
_symmetry.space_group_name_H-M   'P 1'
#
loop_
_entity.id
_entity.type
_entity.pdbx_description
1 polymer ?
#
loop_
_entity_poly.entity_id
_entity_poly.type
_entity_poly.pdbx_seq_one_letter_code
_entity_poly.pdbx_strand_id
1 'polypeptide(L)'
;MKIEVFARSDCCEDQLHDLDVKVEDTINDMHLCGHFTGHTNLGGRVAVWCPHNTRGRYVQIQIVAGNLNSLTPAEVLVWGVHVK
;
A
#
# COMPACT_ATOMS: atom_id res chain seq x y z
N MET A 1 -5.24 -1.69 -11.88
CA MET A 1 -4.31 -2.45 -11.01
C MET A 1 -4.85 -2.41 -9.58
N LYS A 2 -4.69 -3.48 -8.81
CA LYS A 2 -5.08 -3.56 -7.39
C LYS A 2 -3.85 -3.88 -6.56
N ILE A 3 -3.68 -3.20 -5.44
CA ILE A 3 -2.61 -3.49 -4.47
C ILE A 3 -3.28 -3.82 -3.14
N GLU A 4 -2.93 -4.96 -2.56
CA GLU A 4 -3.42 -5.38 -1.24
C GLU A 4 -2.26 -5.47 -0.27
N VAL A 5 -2.43 -4.92 0.92
CA VAL A 5 -1.45 -4.92 2.00
C VAL A 5 -2.09 -5.56 3.22
N PHE A 6 -1.46 -6.61 3.73
CA PHE A 6 -1.94 -7.37 4.88
C PHE A 6 -1.16 -6.98 6.12
N ALA A 7 -1.87 -6.73 7.22
CA ALA A 7 -1.28 -6.49 8.53
C ALA A 7 -0.81 -7.79 9.17
N ARG A 8 0.08 -7.68 10.15
CA ARG A 8 0.49 -8.79 11.00
C ARG A 8 -0.70 -9.39 11.74
N SER A 9 -0.68 -10.70 11.92
CA SER A 9 -1.74 -11.44 12.63
C SER A 9 -1.37 -11.79 14.07
N ASP A 10 -0.13 -11.58 14.49
CA ASP A 10 0.41 -12.06 15.77
C ASP A 10 0.57 -10.95 16.83
N CYS A 11 0.72 -9.69 16.44
CA CYS A 11 0.76 -8.52 17.33
C CYS A 11 0.58 -7.24 16.52
N CYS A 12 0.72 -6.12 17.22
CA CYS A 12 1.11 -4.87 16.58
C CYS A 12 0.01 -4.31 15.67
N GLU A 13 -1.22 -4.45 16.18
CA GLU A 13 -2.41 -3.80 15.68
C GLU A 13 -2.15 -2.29 15.51
N ASP A 14 -2.86 -1.68 14.58
CA ASP A 14 -2.76 -0.26 14.25
C ASP A 14 -1.47 0.22 13.59
N GLN A 15 -0.44 -0.63 13.43
CA GLN A 15 0.78 -0.24 12.69
C GLN A 15 0.52 -0.02 11.19
N LEU A 16 -0.45 -0.75 10.62
CA LEU A 16 -0.88 -0.56 9.24
C LEU A 16 -2.04 0.43 9.21
N HIS A 17 -1.72 1.71 9.06
CA HIS A 17 -2.66 2.81 9.10
C HIS A 17 -2.31 3.93 8.12
N ASP A 18 -3.30 4.74 7.73
CA ASP A 18 -3.14 6.02 7.03
C ASP A 18 -2.06 5.99 5.93
N LEU A 19 -2.27 5.14 4.93
CA LEU A 19 -1.27 4.79 3.92
C LEU A 19 -1.53 5.46 2.58
N ASP A 20 -0.47 5.97 1.97
CA ASP A 20 -0.38 6.17 0.54
C ASP A 20 0.24 4.95 -0.13
N VAL A 21 -0.39 4.54 -1.24
CA VAL A 21 0.20 3.62 -2.20
C VAL A 21 0.49 4.43 -3.46
N LYS A 22 1.77 4.45 -3.85
CA LYS A 22 2.26 5.18 -5.03
C LYS A 22 2.91 4.22 -6.00
N VAL A 23 2.84 4.53 -7.29
CA VAL A 23 3.36 3.69 -8.37
C VAL A 23 4.00 4.58 -9.42
N GLU A 24 5.13 4.14 -9.98
CA GLU A 24 5.69 4.68 -11.22
C GLU A 24 6.81 3.78 -11.78
N ASP A 25 7.33 4.11 -12.96
CA ASP A 25 8.48 3.46 -13.59
C ASP A 25 9.83 3.81 -12.96
N THR A 26 9.92 4.90 -12.19
CA THR A 26 11.15 5.31 -11.49
C THR A 26 10.88 5.66 -10.04
N ILE A 27 11.87 5.47 -9.16
CA ILE A 27 11.73 5.77 -7.72
C ILE A 27 11.71 7.27 -7.38
N ASN A 28 12.04 8.15 -8.33
CA ASN A 28 12.21 9.58 -8.08
C ASN A 28 10.93 10.41 -8.29
N ASP A 29 9.93 9.85 -8.97
CA ASP A 29 8.70 10.55 -9.34
C ASP A 29 7.48 9.65 -9.06
N MET A 30 7.19 9.40 -7.79
CA MET A 30 6.15 8.46 -7.40
C MET A 30 4.76 9.12 -7.43
N HIS A 31 3.85 8.59 -8.25
CA HIS A 31 2.47 9.10 -8.34
C HIS A 31 1.49 8.32 -7.48
N LEU A 32 0.53 9.02 -6.88
CA LEU A 32 -0.47 8.40 -6.02
C LEU A 32 -1.37 7.45 -6.81
N CYS A 33 -1.32 6.17 -6.45
CA CYS A 33 -2.28 5.16 -6.89
C CYS A 33 -3.53 5.21 -5.98
N GLY A 34 -3.37 5.38 -4.68
CA GLY A 34 -4.50 5.61 -3.80
C GLY A 34 -4.11 5.75 -2.35
N HIS A 35 -5.10 6.15 -1.54
CA HIS A 35 -4.95 6.45 -0.13
C HIS A 35 -5.93 5.60 0.69
N PHE A 36 -5.45 5.13 1.84
CA PHE A 36 -6.26 4.47 2.86
C PHE A 36 -6.23 5.31 4.13
N THR A 37 -7.40 5.58 4.71
CA THR A 37 -7.55 6.31 5.98
C THR A 37 -8.03 5.38 7.08
N GLY A 38 -7.50 5.55 8.28
CA GLY A 38 -7.78 4.71 9.44
C GLY A 38 -6.72 3.63 9.61
N HIS A 39 -7.04 2.62 10.40
CA HIS A 39 -6.11 1.56 10.79
C HIS A 39 -6.74 0.18 10.57
N THR A 40 -5.90 -0.85 10.46
CA THR A 40 -6.36 -2.23 10.40
C THR A 40 -6.23 -2.94 11.75
N ASN A 41 -7.14 -3.87 11.98
CA ASN A 41 -7.03 -4.84 13.07
C ASN A 41 -5.98 -5.92 12.75
N LEU A 42 -5.71 -6.82 13.71
CA LEU A 42 -4.85 -8.00 13.51
C LEU A 42 -5.27 -8.81 12.27
N GLY A 43 -4.29 -9.10 11.40
CA GLY A 43 -4.51 -9.82 10.14
C GLY A 43 -5.39 -9.08 9.13
N GLY A 44 -5.68 -7.80 9.38
CA GLY A 44 -6.51 -6.97 8.53
C GLY A 44 -5.88 -6.74 7.15
N ARG A 45 -6.71 -6.26 6.22
CA ARG A 45 -6.34 -6.04 4.82
C ARG A 45 -6.72 -4.64 4.37
N VAL A 46 -5.74 -3.92 3.84
CA VAL A 46 -5.96 -2.71 3.05
C VAL A 46 -5.96 -3.08 1.57
N ALA A 47 -6.98 -2.65 0.83
CA ALA A 47 -7.05 -2.84 -0.63
C ALA A 47 -7.16 -1.49 -1.32
N VAL A 48 -6.19 -1.19 -2.20
CA VAL A 48 -6.14 0.06 -2.97
C VAL A 48 -6.31 -0.24 -4.45
N TRP A 49 -7.20 0.52 -5.08
CA TRP A 49 -7.45 0.46 -6.52
C TRP A 49 -6.83 1.67 -7.18
N CYS A 50 -5.85 1.43 -8.07
CA CYS A 50 -5.23 2.52 -8.81
C CYS A 50 -6.16 3.05 -9.90
N PRO A 51 -5.98 4.32 -10.33
CA PRO A 51 -6.65 4.86 -11.50
C PRO A 51 -6.53 3.97 -12.74
N HIS A 52 -7.41 4.21 -13.71
CA HIS A 52 -7.32 3.53 -15.00
C HIS A 52 -5.96 3.78 -15.66
N ASN A 53 -5.41 2.74 -16.28
CA ASN A 53 -4.13 2.75 -17.00
C ASN A 53 -2.89 3.07 -16.16
N THR A 54 -2.95 3.03 -14.82
CA THR A 54 -1.72 3.06 -14.00
C THR A 54 -0.77 1.95 -14.44
N ARG A 55 0.46 2.33 -14.77
CA ARG A 55 1.58 1.47 -15.11
C ARG A 55 2.77 1.90 -14.28
N GLY A 56 3.61 0.95 -13.92
CA GLY A 56 4.81 1.23 -13.15
C GLY A 56 5.62 -0.01 -12.89
N ARG A 57 6.90 0.21 -12.61
CA ARG A 57 7.86 -0.80 -12.21
C ARG A 57 8.01 -0.88 -10.68
N TYR A 58 7.76 0.21 -9.99
CA TYR A 58 7.94 0.35 -8.55
C TYR A 58 6.61 0.66 -7.87
N VAL A 59 6.40 0.04 -6.72
CA VAL A 59 5.30 0.35 -5.80
C VAL A 59 5.92 0.83 -4.50
N GLN A 60 5.48 2.00 -4.03
CA GLN A 60 5.84 2.56 -2.74
C GLN A 60 4.60 2.53 -1.83
N ILE A 61 4.78 2.01 -0.62
CA ILE A 61 3.76 2.07 0.44
C ILE A 61 4.34 2.94 1.55
N GLN A 62 3.59 3.95 1.96
CA GLN A 62 4.06 4.96 2.91
C GLN A 62 2.96 5.33 3.90
N ILE A 63 3.27 5.27 5.20
CA ILE A 63 2.46 5.91 6.23
C ILE A 63 2.61 7.42 6.07
N VAL A 64 1.48 8.15 5.94
CA VAL A 64 1.47 9.60 5.69
C VAL A 64 0.84 10.42 6.81
N ALA A 65 0.21 9.77 7.79
CA ALA A 65 -0.33 10.41 8.98
C ALA A 65 -0.22 9.48 10.21
N GLY A 66 -0.55 10.03 11.38
CA GLY A 66 -0.45 9.32 12.65
C GLY A 66 0.88 9.57 13.38
N ASN A 67 0.96 9.04 14.60
CA ASN A 67 2.14 9.16 15.46
C ASN A 67 3.04 7.92 15.40
N LEU A 68 2.57 6.83 14.80
CA LEU A 68 3.30 5.57 14.64
C LEU A 68 3.80 5.45 13.21
N ASN A 69 5.12 5.42 13.03
CA ASN A 69 5.74 5.36 11.69
C ASN A 69 6.38 3.99 11.41
N SER A 70 5.94 2.93 12.10
CA SER A 70 6.46 1.58 11.91
C SER A 70 5.58 0.82 10.91
N LEU A 71 6.02 0.77 9.65
CA LEU A 71 5.31 0.04 8.60
C LEU A 71 5.78 -1.42 8.54
N THR A 72 4.89 -2.37 8.88
CA THR A 72 5.21 -3.80 8.97
C THR A 72 4.17 -4.67 8.21
N PRO A 73 4.16 -4.63 6.87
CA PRO A 73 3.26 -5.49 6.09
C PRO A 73 3.66 -6.95 6.24
N ALA A 74 2.68 -7.82 6.49
CA ALA A 74 2.86 -9.26 6.46
C ALA A 74 2.96 -9.79 5.02
N GLU A 75 2.17 -9.22 4.11
CA GLU A 75 2.14 -9.58 2.69
C GLU A 75 1.75 -8.36 1.86
N VAL A 76 2.30 -8.25 0.65
CA VAL A 76 1.89 -7.24 -0.35
C VAL A 76 1.58 -7.96 -1.66
N LEU A 77 0.32 -7.93 -2.09
CA LEU A 77 -0.12 -8.52 -3.35
C LEU A 77 -0.35 -7.42 -4.39
N VAL A 78 0.29 -7.54 -5.55
CA VAL A 78 0.14 -6.60 -6.67
C VAL A 78 -0.53 -7.31 -7.85
N TRP A 79 -1.74 -6.88 -8.19
CA TRP A 79 -2.56 -7.45 -9.25
C TRP A 79 -2.64 -6.53 -10.45
N GLY A 80 -2.11 -6.97 -11.57
CA GLY A 80 -2.14 -6.23 -12.83
C GLY A 80 -1.95 -7.15 -14.02
N VAL A 81 -1.93 -6.55 -15.20
CA VAL A 81 -1.55 -7.24 -16.44
C VAL A 81 -0.11 -6.88 -16.73
N HIS A 82 0.74 -7.87 -16.96
CA HIS A 82 2.09 -7.63 -17.42
C HIS A 82 2.05 -7.19 -18.88
N VAL A 83 2.42 -5.94 -19.13
CA VAL A 83 2.53 -5.37 -20.48
C VAL A 83 3.99 -5.47 -20.91
N LYS A 84 4.23 -6.07 -22.08
CA LYS A 84 5.57 -6.20 -22.66
C LYS A 84 6.06 -4.89 -23.26
#